data_AF-A0A835EC89-F1
#
_entry.id   AF-A0A835EC89-F1
#
_cell.length_a   1.000
_cell.length_b   1.000
_cell.length_c   1.000
_cell.angle_alpha   90.00
_cell.angle_beta   90.00
_cell.angle_gamma   90.00
#
_symmetry.space_group_name_H-M   'P 1'
#
loop_
_entity.id
_entity.type
_entity.pdbx_description
1 polymer ?
#
loop_
_entity_poly.entity_id
_entity_poly.type
_entity_poly.pdbx_seq_one_letter_code
_entity_poly.pdbx_strand_id
1 'polypeptide(L)'
;MGRAVTEKGHKITQQRRRWVVQLQQVQASKIAMAPPPPCLPTDCLLHVFLRLDPISIVRCGAVSRHWRRGVTDNASDIWRHTTGHADRCLLLGLHCPRLLPPLLMAAFARAALDALLVPMTKKGCTKPKLHAPLACSDGLLLICRGLPTEMSVVNPLTGFHVTMPRPTSAVAAYSRYFLHSCHGAKPNSFEVLAVDRHFLAIQNYCSETGAWGLVFHPKTDDHGLIRLPGLLSEYPAAPLVCQGAIHWLCSYVSVSDYYSLGERKLTHVVAVDIATGRTRMTRIPSQCSMCSEDVSTRKTLMLATSEDDQPSLLRTEEASLKVSFWLYVGDHGGGNDDDTEKSWLLRRSMDIRKLIEDAGLSSAKSGR
;
A
#
# COMPACT_ATOMS: atom_id res chain seq x y z
N MET A 1 -46.92 22.65 28.11
CA MET A 1 -46.81 21.61 27.05
C MET A 1 -45.37 21.12 26.77
N GLY A 2 -44.35 21.45 27.59
CA GLY A 2 -42.94 21.05 27.32
C GLY A 2 -42.41 19.81 28.04
N ARG A 3 -43.18 19.15 28.91
CA ARG A 3 -42.72 17.96 29.67
C ARG A 3 -43.06 16.60 29.05
N ALA A 4 -43.94 16.56 28.05
CA ALA A 4 -44.40 15.30 27.45
C ALA A 4 -43.50 14.77 26.31
N VAL A 5 -42.54 15.57 25.83
CA VAL A 5 -41.67 15.21 24.69
C VAL A 5 -40.40 14.48 25.13
N THR A 6 -39.90 14.73 26.33
CA THR A 6 -38.65 14.12 26.84
C THR A 6 -38.83 12.66 27.29
N GLU A 7 -40.03 12.26 27.70
CA GLU A 7 -40.28 10.89 28.18
C GLU A 7 -40.41 9.86 27.04
N LYS A 8 -40.89 10.28 25.86
CA LYS A 8 -40.96 9.42 24.67
C LYS A 8 -39.57 9.08 24.12
N GLY A 9 -38.62 10.01 24.17
CA GLY A 9 -37.24 9.79 23.72
C GLY A 9 -36.49 8.76 24.57
N HIS A 10 -36.72 8.74 25.88
CA HIS A 10 -36.09 7.77 26.78
C HIS A 10 -36.59 6.34 26.57
N LYS A 11 -37.91 6.15 26.34
CA LYS A 11 -38.49 4.81 26.08
C LYS A 11 -37.98 4.21 24.77
N ILE A 12 -37.83 5.01 23.71
CA ILE A 12 -37.30 4.55 22.41
C ILE A 12 -35.82 4.11 22.54
N THR A 13 -35.02 4.86 23.30
CA THR A 13 -33.60 4.54 23.51
C THR A 13 -33.43 3.25 24.32
N GLN A 14 -34.26 3.02 25.33
CA GLN A 14 -34.24 1.80 26.14
C GLN A 14 -34.68 0.57 25.34
N GLN A 15 -35.68 0.73 24.46
CA GLN A 15 -36.18 -0.33 23.60
C GLN A 15 -35.13 -0.73 22.54
N ARG A 16 -34.42 0.25 21.93
CA ARG A 16 -33.29 -0.03 21.02
C ARG A 16 -32.15 -0.78 21.70
N ARG A 17 -31.79 -0.43 22.95
CA ARG A 17 -30.75 -1.15 23.70
C ARG A 17 -31.14 -2.61 23.96
N ARG A 18 -32.40 -2.89 24.29
CA ARG A 18 -32.90 -4.28 24.44
C ARG A 18 -32.81 -5.07 23.14
N TRP A 19 -33.20 -4.47 22.01
CA TRP A 19 -33.10 -5.13 20.71
C TRP A 19 -31.66 -5.45 20.29
N VAL A 20 -30.70 -4.55 20.56
CA VAL A 20 -29.28 -4.79 20.26
C VAL A 20 -28.71 -5.94 21.10
N VAL A 21 -29.01 -5.98 22.40
CA VAL A 21 -28.57 -7.06 23.29
C VAL A 21 -29.17 -8.40 22.86
N GLN A 22 -30.45 -8.41 22.48
CA GLN A 22 -31.15 -9.62 22.05
C GLN A 22 -30.64 -10.12 20.69
N LEU A 23 -30.30 -9.23 19.76
CA LEU A 23 -29.63 -9.59 18.50
C LEU A 23 -28.22 -10.15 18.73
N GLN A 24 -27.45 -9.57 19.66
CA GLN A 24 -26.14 -10.11 20.05
C GLN A 24 -26.25 -11.49 20.71
N GLN A 25 -27.28 -11.73 21.53
CA GLN A 25 -27.51 -13.03 22.17
C GLN A 25 -28.01 -14.10 21.18
N VAL A 26 -28.82 -13.72 20.19
CA VAL A 26 -29.27 -14.62 19.12
C VAL A 26 -28.14 -14.92 18.12
N GLN A 27 -27.22 -13.99 17.88
CA GLN A 27 -26.00 -14.26 17.12
C GLN A 27 -25.00 -15.13 17.90
N ALA A 28 -24.86 -14.93 19.21
CA ALA A 28 -23.97 -15.73 20.06
C ALA A 28 -24.45 -17.19 20.23
N SER A 29 -25.77 -17.43 20.20
CA SER A 29 -26.34 -18.77 20.41
C SER A 29 -26.45 -19.63 19.15
N LYS A 30 -26.22 -19.08 17.95
CA LYS A 30 -26.34 -19.82 16.68
C LYS A 30 -25.02 -20.24 16.03
N ILE A 31 -23.90 -20.01 16.70
CA ILE A 31 -22.59 -20.55 16.30
C ILE A 31 -22.14 -21.51 17.40
N ALA A 32 -22.78 -22.68 17.49
CA ALA A 32 -22.13 -23.84 18.11
C ALA A 32 -20.92 -24.18 17.22
N MET A 33 -19.77 -23.56 17.53
CA MET A 33 -18.56 -23.71 16.76
C MET A 33 -18.13 -25.17 16.80
N ALA A 34 -18.25 -25.85 15.67
CA ALA A 34 -17.42 -27.03 15.43
C ALA A 34 -15.97 -26.63 15.75
N PRO A 35 -15.21 -27.46 16.48
CA PRO A 35 -13.83 -27.16 16.78
C PRO A 35 -13.10 -26.84 15.47
N PRO A 36 -12.29 -25.77 15.43
CA PRO A 36 -11.58 -25.39 14.21
C PRO A 36 -10.78 -26.61 13.73
N PRO A 37 -10.82 -26.92 12.42
CA PRO A 37 -10.13 -28.09 11.91
C PRO A 37 -8.64 -28.00 12.28
N PRO A 38 -8.02 -29.12 12.66
CA PRO A 38 -6.62 -29.13 13.07
C PRO A 38 -5.76 -28.56 11.94
N CYS A 39 -5.05 -27.48 12.24
CA CYS A 39 -4.16 -26.83 11.29
C CYS A 39 -2.78 -27.47 11.37
N LEU A 40 -2.21 -27.83 10.22
CA LEU A 40 -0.83 -28.32 10.16
C LEU A 40 0.14 -27.22 10.67
N PRO A 41 1.14 -27.58 11.51
CA PRO A 41 2.20 -26.66 11.92
C PRO A 41 2.96 -26.09 10.70
N THR A 42 3.50 -24.87 10.83
CA THR A 42 4.22 -24.18 9.76
C THR A 42 5.41 -25.00 9.24
N ASP A 43 6.14 -25.69 10.13
CA ASP A 43 7.30 -26.52 9.77
C ASP A 43 6.88 -27.70 8.87
N CYS A 44 5.72 -28.30 9.13
CA CYS A 44 5.16 -29.36 8.29
C CYS A 44 4.74 -28.82 6.91
N LEU A 45 4.15 -27.62 6.86
CA LEU A 45 3.79 -26.97 5.60
C LEU A 45 5.03 -26.67 4.75
N LEU A 46 6.13 -26.21 5.37
CA LEU A 46 7.39 -26.02 4.67
C LEU A 46 7.86 -27.31 4.01
N HIS A 47 7.90 -28.43 4.74
CA HIS A 47 8.28 -29.73 4.17
C HIS A 47 7.41 -30.15 2.98
N VAL A 48 6.10 -29.82 3.00
CA VAL A 48 5.22 -30.02 1.85
C VAL A 48 5.66 -29.12 0.69
N PHE A 49 5.84 -27.82 0.93
CA PHE A 49 6.23 -26.86 -0.11
C PHE A 49 7.56 -27.22 -0.78
N LEU A 50 8.55 -27.71 -0.03
CA LEU A 50 9.86 -28.12 -0.57
C LEU A 50 9.77 -29.29 -1.57
N ARG A 51 8.66 -30.02 -1.59
CA ARG A 51 8.41 -31.16 -2.50
C ARG A 51 7.47 -30.81 -3.67
N LEU A 52 6.87 -29.63 -3.64
CA LEU A 52 5.94 -29.19 -4.67
C LEU A 52 6.66 -28.43 -5.78
N ASP A 53 6.11 -28.49 -6.99
CA ASP A 53 6.52 -27.59 -8.08
C ASP A 53 6.02 -26.15 -7.79
N PRO A 54 6.59 -25.11 -8.42
CA PRO A 54 6.23 -23.71 -8.19
C PRO A 54 4.74 -23.44 -8.26
N ILE A 55 4.09 -24.02 -9.27
CA ILE A 55 2.70 -23.73 -9.58
C ILE A 55 1.85 -24.31 -8.45
N SER A 56 2.21 -25.49 -7.96
CA SER A 56 1.58 -26.09 -6.77
C SER A 56 1.81 -25.27 -5.50
N ILE A 57 3.03 -24.73 -5.25
CA ILE A 57 3.31 -23.87 -4.08
C ILE A 57 2.46 -22.58 -4.13
N VAL A 58 2.42 -21.96 -5.30
CA VAL A 58 1.61 -20.79 -5.62
C VAL A 58 0.13 -21.09 -5.37
N ARG A 59 -0.39 -22.21 -5.88
CA ARG A 59 -1.77 -22.67 -5.64
C ARG A 59 -2.05 -22.96 -4.17
N CYS A 60 -1.11 -23.55 -3.44
CA CYS A 60 -1.19 -23.74 -2.00
C CYS A 60 -1.42 -22.41 -1.27
N GLY A 61 -0.74 -21.33 -1.67
CA GLY A 61 -0.97 -19.99 -1.14
C GLY A 61 -2.36 -19.41 -1.42
N ALA A 62 -3.11 -19.98 -2.38
CA ALA A 62 -4.48 -19.61 -2.67
C ALA A 62 -5.53 -20.39 -1.85
N VAL A 63 -5.16 -21.53 -1.24
CA VAL A 63 -6.10 -22.42 -0.51
C VAL A 63 -6.68 -21.76 0.74
N SER A 64 -5.87 -21.06 1.53
CA SER A 64 -6.31 -20.38 2.75
C SER A 64 -5.29 -19.33 3.21
N ARG A 65 -5.70 -18.43 4.12
CA ARG A 65 -4.77 -17.48 4.76
C ARG A 65 -3.62 -18.18 5.50
N HIS A 66 -3.88 -19.34 6.13
CA HIS A 66 -2.86 -20.13 6.85
C HIS A 66 -1.77 -20.63 5.89
N TRP A 67 -2.18 -21.25 4.78
CA TRP A 67 -1.26 -21.74 3.76
C TRP A 67 -0.53 -20.60 3.04
N ARG A 68 -1.21 -19.47 2.78
CA ARG A 68 -0.59 -18.27 2.22
C ARG A 68 0.52 -17.72 3.12
N ARG A 69 0.27 -17.63 4.43
CA ARG A 69 1.30 -17.25 5.41
C ARG A 69 2.44 -18.26 5.40
N GLY A 70 2.15 -19.56 5.43
CA GLY A 70 3.17 -20.60 5.31
C GLY A 70 4.07 -20.42 4.08
N VAL A 71 3.51 -20.14 2.90
CA VAL A 71 4.29 -19.90 1.68
C VAL A 71 5.10 -18.61 1.77
N THR A 72 4.52 -17.53 2.30
CA THR A 72 5.15 -16.19 2.36
C THR A 72 6.23 -16.09 3.44
N ASP A 73 5.99 -16.73 4.59
CA ASP A 73 6.91 -16.76 5.74
C ASP A 73 8.14 -17.61 5.46
N ASN A 74 7.97 -18.70 4.69
CA ASN A 74 9.07 -19.57 4.31
C ASN A 74 9.58 -19.33 2.88
N ALA A 75 9.21 -18.21 2.25
CA ALA A 75 9.55 -17.93 0.85
C ALA A 75 11.07 -17.99 0.59
N SER A 76 11.90 -17.57 1.55
CA SER A 76 13.36 -17.67 1.47
C SER A 76 13.86 -19.10 1.42
N ASP A 77 13.30 -19.97 2.26
CA ASP A 77 13.75 -21.35 2.41
C ASP A 77 13.27 -22.19 1.23
N ILE A 78 12.04 -21.97 0.79
CA ILE A 78 11.49 -22.54 -0.45
C ILE A 78 12.36 -22.11 -1.65
N TRP A 79 12.78 -20.84 -1.70
CA TRP A 79 13.61 -20.32 -2.77
C TRP A 79 15.05 -20.86 -2.76
N ARG A 80 15.64 -21.07 -1.57
CA ARG A 80 17.02 -21.57 -1.41
C ARG A 80 17.15 -23.08 -1.60
N HIS A 81 16.04 -23.82 -1.64
CA HIS A 81 16.08 -25.28 -1.70
C HIS A 81 16.63 -25.79 -3.03
N THR A 82 17.81 -26.42 -2.96
CA THR A 82 18.63 -26.81 -4.13
C THR A 82 18.04 -27.96 -4.94
N THR A 83 17.17 -28.78 -4.36
CA THR A 83 16.56 -29.95 -5.01
C THR A 83 15.13 -29.71 -5.48
N GLY A 84 14.57 -28.53 -5.23
CA GLY A 84 13.22 -28.19 -5.67
C GLY A 84 13.17 -27.91 -7.17
N HIS A 85 12.17 -28.45 -7.87
CA HIS A 85 11.83 -28.06 -9.26
C HIS A 85 11.27 -26.64 -9.36
N ALA A 86 11.53 -25.80 -8.36
CA ALA A 86 10.87 -24.53 -8.23
C ALA A 86 11.49 -23.46 -9.16
N ASP A 87 10.80 -23.09 -10.23
CA ASP A 87 11.03 -21.83 -10.96
C ASP A 87 11.04 -20.66 -9.98
N ARG A 88 12.27 -20.18 -9.75
CA ARG A 88 12.62 -19.09 -8.83
C ARG A 88 11.89 -17.80 -9.19
N CYS A 89 11.44 -17.64 -10.43
CA CYS A 89 10.73 -16.47 -10.92
C CYS A 89 9.30 -16.35 -10.37
N LEU A 90 8.64 -17.47 -10.10
CA LEU A 90 7.26 -17.48 -9.59
C LEU A 90 7.19 -17.11 -8.10
N LEU A 91 8.27 -17.35 -7.34
CA LEU A 91 8.38 -17.02 -5.92
C LEU A 91 8.89 -15.60 -5.66
N LEU A 92 9.46 -14.92 -6.66
CA LEU A 92 9.91 -13.52 -6.58
C LEU A 92 8.75 -12.57 -6.22
N GLY A 93 7.54 -12.82 -6.71
CA GLY A 93 6.35 -12.04 -6.35
C GLY A 93 5.93 -12.20 -4.89
N LEU A 94 6.24 -13.35 -4.28
CA LEU A 94 5.94 -13.67 -2.88
C LEU A 94 7.03 -13.18 -1.91
N HIS A 95 8.27 -13.10 -2.38
CA HIS A 95 9.43 -12.70 -1.57
C HIS A 95 9.74 -11.18 -1.63
N CYS A 96 9.29 -10.49 -2.69
CA CYS A 96 9.46 -9.04 -2.87
C CYS A 96 8.99 -8.14 -1.71
N PRO A 97 7.85 -8.39 -1.04
CA PRO A 97 7.33 -7.43 -0.07
C PRO A 97 8.20 -7.26 1.18
N ARG A 98 9.07 -8.24 1.48
CA ARG A 98 9.75 -8.33 2.78
C ARG A 98 11.21 -7.88 2.79
N LEU A 99 11.89 -7.85 1.66
CA LEU A 99 13.36 -7.71 1.67
C LEU A 99 13.89 -6.36 1.20
N LEU A 100 13.23 -5.63 0.29
CA LEU A 100 13.90 -4.52 -0.39
C LEU A 100 12.97 -3.32 -0.67
N PRO A 101 13.41 -2.07 -0.36
CA PRO A 101 12.78 -0.85 -0.83
C PRO A 101 12.65 -0.78 -2.36
N PRO A 102 11.72 0.01 -2.93
CA PRO A 102 11.43 0.08 -4.38
C PRO A 102 12.63 0.45 -5.29
N LEU A 103 13.69 1.06 -4.76
CA LEU A 103 14.91 1.38 -5.52
C LEU A 103 15.95 0.24 -5.46
N LEU A 104 15.99 -0.48 -4.35
CA LEU A 104 16.74 -1.73 -4.25
C LEU A 104 16.07 -2.84 -5.06
N MET A 105 14.78 -2.74 -5.38
CA MET A 105 14.18 -3.56 -6.44
C MET A 105 14.86 -3.35 -7.81
N ALA A 106 15.35 -2.16 -8.14
CA ALA A 106 16.06 -1.93 -9.41
C ALA A 106 17.52 -2.42 -9.36
N ALA A 107 18.21 -2.23 -8.23
CA ALA A 107 19.60 -2.66 -8.04
C ALA A 107 19.73 -4.17 -7.75
N PHE A 108 18.81 -4.73 -6.96
CA PHE A 108 18.71 -6.16 -6.68
C PHE A 108 17.99 -6.89 -7.81
N ALA A 109 17.08 -6.29 -8.59
CA ALA A 109 16.71 -6.89 -9.88
C ALA A 109 17.91 -6.96 -10.81
N ARG A 110 18.90 -6.06 -10.70
CA ARG A 110 20.16 -6.09 -11.46
C ARG A 110 21.12 -7.17 -10.94
N ALA A 111 21.34 -7.27 -9.63
CA ALA A 111 22.20 -8.28 -9.02
C ALA A 111 21.58 -9.69 -9.00
N ALA A 112 20.26 -9.80 -8.81
CA ALA A 112 19.50 -11.02 -9.02
C ALA A 112 19.40 -11.34 -10.52
N LEU A 113 19.32 -10.36 -11.44
CA LEU A 113 19.50 -10.60 -12.89
C LEU A 113 20.87 -11.21 -13.18
N ASP A 114 21.93 -10.68 -12.57
CA ASP A 114 23.28 -11.17 -12.78
C ASP A 114 23.43 -12.61 -12.23
N ALA A 115 22.71 -12.96 -11.16
CA ALA A 115 22.58 -14.34 -10.68
C ALA A 115 21.59 -15.21 -11.49
N LEU A 116 20.67 -14.59 -12.25
CA LEU A 116 19.75 -15.23 -13.21
C LEU A 116 20.42 -15.52 -14.57
N LEU A 117 21.70 -15.19 -14.73
CA LEU A 117 22.51 -15.51 -15.91
C LEU A 117 23.19 -16.89 -15.87
N VAL A 118 22.70 -17.86 -15.08
CA VAL A 118 23.07 -19.26 -15.30
C VAL A 118 22.09 -19.86 -16.33
N PRO A 119 22.54 -20.19 -17.55
CA PRO A 119 21.63 -20.60 -18.61
C PRO A 119 21.06 -21.98 -18.32
N MET A 120 19.74 -22.09 -18.17
CA MET A 120 19.04 -23.32 -18.54
C MET A 120 19.12 -23.41 -20.06
N THR A 121 20.14 -24.10 -20.56
CA THR A 121 20.39 -24.37 -21.97
C THR A 121 19.31 -25.29 -22.56
N LYS A 122 18.11 -24.76 -22.82
CA LYS A 122 17.28 -25.29 -23.90
C LYS A 122 17.77 -24.66 -25.21
N LYS A 123 18.54 -25.47 -25.94
CA LYS A 123 19.06 -25.19 -27.29
C LYS A 123 17.90 -24.71 -28.19
N GLY A 124 17.88 -23.42 -28.53
CA GLY A 124 16.97 -22.88 -29.56
C GLY A 124 16.26 -21.55 -29.27
N CYS A 125 16.29 -21.00 -28.06
CA CYS A 125 15.61 -19.72 -27.79
C CYS A 125 16.57 -18.52 -27.91
N THR A 126 16.36 -17.70 -28.93
CA THR A 126 17.11 -16.48 -29.21
C THR A 126 16.78 -15.38 -28.18
N LYS A 127 17.77 -15.10 -27.32
CA LYS A 127 17.88 -13.98 -26.34
C LYS A 127 16.85 -13.99 -25.18
N PRO A 128 17.32 -13.96 -23.91
CA PRO A 128 16.42 -13.82 -22.77
C PRO A 128 15.70 -12.46 -22.82
N LYS A 129 14.37 -12.47 -22.85
CA LYS A 129 13.56 -11.25 -22.70
C LYS A 129 13.69 -10.81 -21.25
N LEU A 130 14.30 -9.65 -21.02
CA LEU A 130 14.39 -9.06 -19.68
C LEU A 130 12.99 -8.65 -19.23
N HIS A 131 12.58 -9.16 -18.07
CA HIS A 131 11.35 -8.77 -17.39
C HIS A 131 11.71 -7.93 -16.17
N ALA A 132 11.24 -6.69 -16.13
CA ALA A 132 11.40 -5.82 -14.97
C ALA A 132 10.05 -5.69 -14.24
N PRO A 133 9.93 -6.10 -12.96
CA PRO A 133 8.72 -5.86 -12.18
C PRO A 133 8.57 -4.34 -11.96
N LEU A 134 7.37 -3.82 -12.20
CA LEU A 134 7.04 -2.40 -12.08
C LEU A 134 6.13 -2.13 -10.87
N ALA A 135 5.13 -2.98 -10.63
CA ALA A 135 4.18 -2.86 -9.53
C ALA A 135 3.54 -4.22 -9.20
N CYS A 136 2.96 -4.33 -8.00
CA CYS A 136 2.32 -5.54 -7.50
C CYS A 136 1.11 -5.14 -6.64
N SER A 137 -0.03 -5.80 -6.82
CA SER A 137 -1.25 -5.61 -6.01
C SER A 137 -2.17 -6.83 -6.18
N ASP A 138 -2.73 -7.32 -5.07
CA ASP A 138 -3.75 -8.39 -5.04
C ASP A 138 -3.41 -9.66 -5.83
N GLY A 139 -2.12 -10.02 -5.84
CA GLY A 139 -1.61 -11.19 -6.57
C GLY A 139 -1.42 -10.95 -8.07
N LEU A 140 -1.68 -9.75 -8.57
CA LEU A 140 -1.29 -9.29 -9.89
C LEU A 140 0.10 -8.66 -9.84
N LEU A 141 0.85 -8.86 -10.92
CA LEU A 141 2.17 -8.31 -11.13
C LEU A 141 2.20 -7.56 -12.45
N LEU A 142 2.56 -6.28 -12.40
CA LEU A 142 2.83 -5.47 -13.57
C LEU A 142 4.31 -5.61 -13.94
N ILE A 143 4.59 -6.05 -15.15
CA ILE A 143 5.94 -6.25 -15.67
C ILE A 143 6.17 -5.45 -16.96
N CYS A 144 7.39 -4.96 -17.15
CA CYS A 144 7.87 -4.49 -18.44
C CYS A 144 8.52 -5.66 -19.19
N ARG A 145 8.23 -5.82 -20.50
CA ARG A 145 8.81 -6.89 -21.32
C ARG A 145 9.77 -6.35 -22.36
N GLY A 146 11.07 -6.65 -22.24
CA GLY A 146 12.05 -6.38 -23.29
C GLY A 146 12.13 -4.90 -23.70
N LEU A 147 11.85 -4.62 -24.98
CA LEU A 147 11.86 -3.28 -25.58
C LEU A 147 10.81 -2.37 -24.93
N PRO A 148 11.04 -1.04 -24.89
CA PRO A 148 10.30 -0.09 -24.06
C PRO A 148 8.84 0.16 -24.47
N THR A 149 8.21 -0.65 -25.30
CA THR A 149 6.88 -0.36 -25.88
C THR A 149 5.73 -1.09 -25.21
N GLU A 150 5.99 -2.21 -24.53
CA GLU A 150 4.92 -3.07 -24.00
C GLU A 150 5.05 -3.35 -22.51
N MET A 151 3.91 -3.29 -21.83
CA MET A 151 3.74 -3.67 -20.43
C MET A 151 2.77 -4.83 -20.35
N SER A 152 2.87 -5.66 -19.32
CA SER A 152 1.94 -6.75 -19.10
C SER A 152 1.56 -6.87 -17.64
N VAL A 153 0.28 -7.13 -17.38
CA VAL A 153 -0.21 -7.52 -16.07
C VAL A 153 -0.40 -9.02 -16.08
N VAL A 154 0.18 -9.69 -15.08
CA VAL A 154 0.15 -11.15 -14.96
C VAL A 154 -0.34 -11.54 -13.58
N ASN A 155 -1.12 -12.61 -13.50
CA ASN A 155 -1.40 -13.31 -12.27
C ASN A 155 -0.65 -14.64 -12.31
N PRO A 156 0.48 -14.79 -11.59
CA PRO A 156 1.22 -16.04 -11.59
C PRO A 156 0.42 -17.21 -10.98
N LEU A 157 -0.60 -16.92 -10.16
CA LEU A 157 -1.44 -17.94 -9.52
C LEU A 157 -2.46 -18.56 -10.49
N THR A 158 -3.05 -17.74 -11.35
CA THR A 158 -4.13 -18.19 -12.27
C THR A 158 -3.65 -18.37 -13.70
N GLY A 159 -2.43 -17.93 -14.03
CA GLY A 159 -1.95 -17.83 -15.41
C GLY A 159 -2.59 -16.69 -16.19
N PHE A 160 -3.40 -15.83 -15.55
CA PHE A 160 -3.96 -14.64 -16.20
C PHE A 160 -2.84 -13.74 -16.72
N HIS A 161 -3.04 -13.23 -17.93
CA HIS A 161 -2.04 -12.47 -18.64
C HIS A 161 -2.72 -11.51 -19.61
N VAL A 162 -2.44 -10.21 -19.46
CA VAL A 162 -2.90 -9.17 -20.38
C VAL A 162 -1.72 -8.26 -20.72
N THR A 163 -1.55 -7.97 -22.00
CA THR A 163 -0.61 -6.95 -22.49
C THR A 163 -1.34 -5.62 -22.62
N MET A 164 -0.64 -4.53 -22.31
CA MET A 164 -1.16 -3.17 -22.47
C MET A 164 -0.11 -2.25 -23.11
N PRO A 165 -0.54 -1.22 -23.85
CA PRO A 165 0.38 -0.21 -24.37
C PRO A 165 1.06 0.54 -23.23
N ARG A 166 2.21 1.17 -23.47
CA ARG A 166 2.77 2.15 -22.54
C ARG A 166 1.91 3.42 -22.46
N PRO A 167 1.98 4.15 -21.33
CA PRO A 167 1.35 5.46 -21.25
C PRO A 167 1.96 6.40 -22.32
N THR A 168 1.24 7.46 -22.64
CA THR A 168 1.67 8.44 -23.66
C THR A 168 3.01 9.12 -23.30
N SER A 169 3.73 9.64 -24.29
CA SER A 169 5.13 10.10 -24.15
C SER A 169 5.37 11.11 -23.03
N ALA A 170 4.39 11.95 -22.70
CA ALA A 170 4.46 12.91 -21.59
C ALA A 170 4.68 12.24 -20.22
N VAL A 171 4.26 10.98 -20.07
CA VAL A 171 4.31 10.21 -18.81
C VAL A 171 5.32 9.05 -18.93
N ALA A 172 5.61 8.58 -20.15
CA ALA A 172 6.32 7.32 -20.40
C ALA A 172 7.80 7.26 -19.95
N ALA A 173 8.55 8.36 -20.03
CA ALA A 173 10.00 8.30 -19.91
C ALA A 173 10.49 7.94 -18.49
N TYR A 174 9.71 8.26 -17.46
CA TYR A 174 10.14 8.12 -16.06
C TYR A 174 9.03 7.72 -15.08
N SER A 175 7.92 7.16 -15.56
CA SER A 175 6.79 6.82 -14.68
C SER A 175 7.11 5.85 -13.55
N ARG A 176 6.55 6.14 -12.38
CA ARG A 176 6.19 5.10 -11.40
C ARG A 176 4.84 4.53 -11.76
N TYR A 177 4.64 3.24 -11.49
CA TYR A 177 3.39 2.57 -11.76
C TYR A 177 2.79 2.07 -10.45
N PHE A 178 1.47 2.20 -10.33
CA PHE A 178 0.68 1.59 -9.28
C PHE A 178 -0.32 0.67 -9.94
N LEU A 179 -0.37 -0.56 -9.44
CA LEU A 179 -1.34 -1.55 -9.87
C LEU A 179 -2.44 -1.59 -8.82
N HIS A 180 -3.69 -1.57 -9.24
CA HIS A 180 -4.85 -1.70 -8.38
C HIS A 180 -5.78 -2.77 -8.97
N SER A 181 -6.16 -3.78 -8.19
CA SER A 181 -7.19 -4.72 -8.61
C SER A 181 -8.57 -4.15 -8.29
N CYS A 182 -9.37 -3.97 -9.33
CA CYS A 182 -10.75 -3.51 -9.20
C CYS A 182 -11.63 -4.74 -8.88
N HIS A 183 -11.78 -5.07 -7.60
CA HIS A 183 -12.68 -6.14 -7.18
C HIS A 183 -14.15 -5.69 -7.29
N GLY A 184 -14.97 -6.37 -8.10
CA GLY A 184 -16.44 -6.25 -8.01
C GLY A 184 -17.23 -6.30 -9.31
N ALA A 185 -16.64 -5.97 -10.47
CA ALA A 185 -17.37 -5.95 -11.74
C ALA A 185 -17.09 -7.20 -12.60
N LYS A 186 -15.80 -7.56 -12.77
CA LYS A 186 -15.37 -8.69 -13.60
C LYS A 186 -14.18 -9.41 -12.95
N PRO A 187 -14.06 -10.74 -13.11
CA PRO A 187 -12.86 -11.43 -12.67
C PRO A 187 -11.64 -10.90 -13.43
N ASN A 188 -10.57 -10.60 -12.69
CA ASN A 188 -9.30 -10.05 -13.21
C ASN A 188 -9.38 -8.65 -13.84
N SER A 189 -10.39 -7.83 -13.50
CA SER A 189 -10.33 -6.39 -13.80
C SER A 189 -9.25 -5.71 -12.96
N PHE A 190 -8.49 -4.81 -13.59
CA PHE A 190 -7.42 -4.06 -12.96
C PHE A 190 -7.29 -2.67 -13.58
N GLU A 191 -6.72 -1.77 -12.79
CA GLU A 191 -6.32 -0.45 -13.21
C GLU A 191 -4.83 -0.25 -12.96
N VAL A 192 -4.17 0.47 -13.86
CA VAL A 192 -2.76 0.86 -13.69
C VAL A 192 -2.67 2.37 -13.72
N LEU A 193 -2.21 2.94 -12.61
CA LEU A 193 -1.88 4.35 -12.55
C LEU A 193 -0.41 4.55 -12.92
N ALA A 194 -0.16 5.22 -14.03
CA ALA A 194 1.15 5.75 -14.36
C ALA A 194 1.27 7.16 -13.81
N VAL A 195 2.34 7.43 -13.08
CA VAL A 195 2.60 8.73 -12.49
C VAL A 195 4.00 9.19 -12.85
N ASP A 196 4.07 10.35 -13.49
CA ASP A 196 5.34 10.99 -13.80
C ASP A 196 6.14 11.25 -12.51
N ARG A 197 7.49 11.24 -12.61
CA ARG A 197 8.38 11.53 -11.48
C ARG A 197 8.07 12.86 -10.82
N HIS A 198 7.72 13.85 -11.61
CA HIS A 198 7.47 15.16 -11.08
C HIS A 198 6.00 15.34 -10.69
N PHE A 199 5.18 14.27 -10.80
CA PHE A 199 3.73 14.27 -10.60
C PHE A 199 3.02 15.40 -11.35
N LEU A 200 3.67 15.87 -12.42
CA LEU A 200 3.07 16.84 -13.33
C LEU A 200 1.90 16.19 -14.05
N ALA A 201 1.99 14.89 -14.28
CA ALA A 201 1.07 14.14 -15.09
C ALA A 201 0.76 12.77 -14.49
N ILE A 202 -0.52 12.44 -14.44
CA ILE A 202 -1.08 11.17 -13.98
C ILE A 202 -1.92 10.60 -15.12
N GLN A 203 -1.80 9.31 -15.39
CA GLN A 203 -2.59 8.62 -16.41
C GLN A 203 -3.07 7.28 -15.87
N ASN A 204 -4.36 6.97 -16.00
CA ASN A 204 -4.93 5.68 -15.60
C ASN A 204 -5.13 4.79 -16.84
N TYR A 205 -4.70 3.54 -16.80
CA TYR A 205 -5.11 2.48 -17.71
C TYR A 205 -6.20 1.63 -17.07
N CYS A 206 -7.34 1.48 -17.75
CA CYS A 206 -8.41 0.59 -17.31
C CYS A 206 -8.42 -0.68 -18.16
N SER A 207 -8.34 -1.85 -17.52
CA SER A 207 -8.37 -3.13 -18.24
C SER A 207 -9.69 -3.37 -18.98
N GLU A 208 -10.78 -2.73 -18.53
CA GLU A 208 -12.09 -2.90 -19.16
C GLU A 208 -12.21 -2.15 -20.49
N THR A 209 -11.64 -0.95 -20.56
CA THR A 209 -11.61 -0.16 -21.80
C THR A 209 -10.42 -0.54 -22.69
N GLY A 210 -9.39 -1.18 -22.12
CA GLY A 210 -8.17 -1.55 -22.82
C GLY A 210 -7.33 -0.35 -23.23
N ALA A 211 -7.53 0.81 -22.62
CA ALA A 211 -6.92 2.07 -23.02
C ALA A 211 -6.46 2.89 -21.81
N TRP A 212 -5.43 3.70 -22.05
CA TRP A 212 -5.09 4.79 -21.15
C TRP A 212 -6.12 5.91 -21.28
N GLY A 213 -6.57 6.42 -20.13
CA GLY A 213 -7.39 7.62 -20.03
C GLY A 213 -6.61 8.90 -20.33
N LEU A 214 -7.27 10.03 -20.10
CA LEU A 214 -6.66 11.34 -20.26
C LEU A 214 -5.51 11.55 -19.27
N VAL A 215 -4.54 12.38 -19.67
CA VAL A 215 -3.45 12.79 -18.78
C VAL A 215 -3.96 13.91 -17.88
N PHE A 216 -4.00 13.65 -16.58
CA PHE A 216 -4.41 14.59 -15.56
C PHE A 216 -3.21 15.31 -14.97
N HIS A 217 -3.28 16.63 -14.90
CA HIS A 217 -2.29 17.46 -14.23
C HIS A 217 -2.95 18.00 -12.96
N PRO A 218 -2.52 17.57 -11.75
CA PRO A 218 -3.05 18.11 -10.51
C PRO A 218 -2.87 19.63 -10.51
N LYS A 219 -3.97 20.37 -10.62
CA LYS A 219 -3.95 21.83 -10.54
C LYS A 219 -3.97 22.23 -9.07
N THR A 220 -3.08 23.15 -8.72
CA THR A 220 -3.19 23.96 -7.51
C THR A 220 -3.81 25.29 -7.91
N ASP A 221 -4.63 25.86 -7.04
CA ASP A 221 -5.27 27.15 -7.30
C ASP A 221 -4.24 28.31 -7.30
N ASP A 222 -3.10 28.13 -6.63
CA ASP A 222 -2.14 29.19 -6.31
C ASP A 222 -0.86 29.24 -7.16
N HIS A 223 -0.89 28.77 -8.41
CA HIS A 223 0.29 28.67 -9.29
C HIS A 223 1.46 27.82 -8.74
N GLY A 224 1.38 27.30 -7.51
CA GLY A 224 2.43 26.50 -6.89
C GLY A 224 2.54 25.11 -7.47
N LEU A 225 3.73 24.51 -7.40
CA LEU A 225 3.95 23.14 -7.88
C LEU A 225 3.86 22.16 -6.72
N ILE A 226 3.00 21.15 -6.86
CA ILE A 226 3.00 20.00 -5.97
C ILE A 226 4.21 19.15 -6.33
N ARG A 227 5.04 18.87 -5.34
CA ARG A 227 6.16 17.94 -5.48
C ARG A 227 6.00 16.81 -4.50
N LEU A 228 6.17 15.58 -4.96
CA LEU A 228 6.30 14.48 -4.01
C LEU A 228 7.64 14.48 -3.31
N PRO A 229 7.69 13.94 -2.07
CA PRO A 229 8.91 13.69 -1.33
C PRO A 229 9.90 13.02 -2.28
N GLY A 230 11.02 13.71 -2.47
CA GLY A 230 11.83 13.60 -3.67
C GLY A 230 12.07 12.16 -4.10
N LEU A 231 11.84 11.88 -5.37
CA LEU A 231 12.35 10.67 -6.04
C LEU A 231 13.87 10.57 -6.08
N LEU A 232 14.57 11.65 -5.70
CA LEU A 232 16.01 11.66 -5.45
C LEU A 232 16.36 11.23 -4.01
N SER A 233 15.39 11.23 -3.09
CA SER A 233 15.59 10.58 -1.79
C SER A 233 15.52 9.07 -2.01
N GLU A 234 16.51 8.37 -1.43
CA GLU A 234 16.62 6.92 -1.47
C GLU A 234 15.39 6.20 -0.90
N TYR A 235 14.55 6.91 -0.14
CA TYR A 235 13.40 6.33 0.58
C TYR A 235 12.12 7.17 0.39
N PRO A 236 11.45 7.11 -0.77
CA PRO A 236 10.17 7.78 -0.94
C PRO A 236 9.15 7.30 0.10
N ALA A 237 8.38 8.23 0.67
CA ALA A 237 7.21 7.84 1.46
C ALA A 237 6.30 6.95 0.60
N ALA A 238 5.94 5.79 1.13
CA ALA A 238 5.08 4.86 0.41
C ALA A 238 3.69 5.49 0.23
N PRO A 239 3.09 5.40 -0.97
CA PRO A 239 1.69 5.75 -1.13
C PRO A 239 0.81 4.84 -0.29
N LEU A 240 -0.33 5.37 0.09
CA LEU A 240 -1.42 4.62 0.70
C LEU A 240 -2.54 4.47 -0.32
N VAL A 241 -2.98 3.24 -0.61
CA VAL A 241 -4.18 3.00 -1.41
C VAL A 241 -5.33 2.71 -0.45
N CYS A 242 -6.36 3.56 -0.44
CA CYS A 242 -7.55 3.36 0.39
C CYS A 242 -8.78 4.02 -0.24
N GLN A 243 -9.94 3.39 -0.05
CA GLN A 243 -11.24 3.89 -0.56
C GLN A 243 -11.23 4.22 -2.06
N GLY A 244 -10.51 3.44 -2.88
CA GLY A 244 -10.43 3.68 -4.32
C GLY A 244 -9.59 4.91 -4.71
N ALA A 245 -8.84 5.48 -3.77
CA ALA A 245 -7.91 6.58 -4.02
C ALA A 245 -6.48 6.20 -3.60
N ILE A 246 -5.50 6.81 -4.27
CA ILE A 246 -4.10 6.75 -3.85
C ILE A 246 -3.75 8.06 -3.16
N HIS A 247 -3.17 7.95 -1.97
CA HIS A 247 -2.78 9.05 -1.11
C HIS A 247 -1.26 9.14 -1.03
N TRP A 248 -0.72 10.34 -1.17
CA TRP A 248 0.69 10.63 -1.00
C TRP A 248 0.89 11.79 -0.07
N LEU A 249 1.94 11.72 0.75
CA LEU A 249 2.49 12.92 1.38
C LEU A 249 3.19 13.75 0.31
N CYS A 250 2.99 15.06 0.30
CA CYS A 250 3.49 15.98 -0.69
C CYS A 250 4.07 17.24 -0.02
N SER A 251 5.11 17.79 -0.65
CA SER A 251 5.59 19.15 -0.38
C SER A 251 4.93 20.11 -1.36
N TYR A 252 4.40 21.21 -0.83
CA TYR A 252 4.00 22.35 -1.65
C TYR A 252 5.20 23.26 -1.84
N VAL A 253 5.52 23.60 -3.09
CA VAL A 253 6.61 24.52 -3.42
C VAL A 253 6.01 25.70 -4.17
N SER A 254 6.08 26.88 -3.56
CA SER A 254 5.73 28.12 -4.24
C SER A 254 6.69 28.35 -5.42
N VAL A 255 6.23 29.03 -6.48
CA VAL A 255 7.08 29.31 -7.66
C VAL A 255 8.32 30.12 -7.25
N SER A 256 8.18 31.03 -6.29
CA SER A 256 9.29 31.82 -5.73
C SER A 256 10.32 30.97 -5.01
N ASP A 257 9.90 29.89 -4.35
CA ASP A 257 10.79 28.99 -3.61
C ASP A 257 11.44 27.90 -4.47
N TYR A 258 11.14 27.88 -5.77
CA TYR A 258 11.64 26.82 -6.67
C TYR A 258 13.17 26.75 -6.72
N TYR A 259 13.83 27.91 -6.63
CA TYR A 259 15.29 28.04 -6.65
C TYR A 259 15.92 28.01 -5.26
N SER A 260 15.11 28.11 -4.21
CA SER A 260 15.58 28.00 -2.84
C SER A 260 15.94 26.55 -2.56
N LEU A 261 17.22 26.28 -2.28
CA LEU A 261 17.69 24.99 -1.74
C LEU A 261 17.17 24.73 -0.30
N GLY A 262 16.13 25.45 0.13
CA GLY A 262 15.55 25.34 1.45
C GLY A 262 14.98 23.95 1.70
N GLU A 263 14.91 23.62 2.99
CA GLU A 263 14.33 22.38 3.47
C GLU A 263 12.88 22.23 2.98
N ARG A 264 12.65 21.18 2.19
CA ARG A 264 11.31 20.88 1.66
C ARG A 264 10.49 20.21 2.75
N LYS A 265 9.51 20.94 3.27
CA LYS A 265 8.56 20.40 4.24
C LYS A 265 7.40 19.70 3.52
N LEU A 266 7.04 18.52 4.01
CA LEU A 266 5.77 17.91 3.68
C LEU A 266 4.69 18.69 4.42
N THR A 267 3.70 19.16 3.65
CA THR A 267 2.65 20.06 4.14
C THR A 267 1.27 19.60 3.71
N HIS A 268 1.19 18.66 2.76
CA HIS A 268 -0.06 18.23 2.18
C HIS A 268 -0.11 16.72 2.02
N VAL A 269 -1.34 16.19 1.96
CA VAL A 269 -1.66 14.90 1.39
C VAL A 269 -2.39 15.14 0.08
N VAL A 270 -1.94 14.51 -0.99
CA VAL A 270 -2.68 14.47 -2.25
C VAL A 270 -3.35 13.12 -2.36
N ALA A 271 -4.66 13.12 -2.54
CA ALA A 271 -5.46 11.95 -2.88
C ALA A 271 -5.83 12.01 -4.36
N VAL A 272 -5.66 10.91 -5.08
CA VAL A 272 -6.11 10.75 -6.47
C VAL A 272 -7.08 9.60 -6.51
N ASP A 273 -8.33 9.91 -6.80
CA ASP A 273 -9.36 8.92 -7.08
C ASP A 273 -8.94 8.12 -8.32
N ILE A 274 -8.81 6.80 -8.17
CA ILE A 274 -8.23 5.96 -9.23
C ILE A 274 -9.18 5.95 -10.43
N ALA A 275 -10.49 5.75 -10.20
CA ALA A 275 -11.48 5.60 -11.27
C ALA A 275 -11.66 6.88 -12.11
N THR A 276 -11.68 8.05 -11.46
CA THR A 276 -11.99 9.33 -12.11
C THR A 276 -10.75 10.18 -12.41
N GLY A 277 -9.60 9.84 -11.82
CA GLY A 277 -8.40 10.68 -11.84
C GLY A 277 -8.56 12.00 -11.07
N ARG A 278 -9.67 12.21 -10.35
CA ARG A 278 -9.89 13.44 -9.58
C ARG A 278 -8.86 13.53 -8.47
N THR A 279 -8.23 14.70 -8.39
CA THR A 279 -7.24 15.02 -7.39
C THR A 279 -7.89 15.82 -6.28
N ARG A 280 -7.49 15.56 -5.04
CA ARG A 280 -7.86 16.33 -3.85
C ARG A 280 -6.59 16.58 -3.05
N MET A 281 -6.40 17.80 -2.62
CA MET A 281 -5.30 18.16 -1.75
C MET A 281 -5.84 18.52 -0.37
N THR A 282 -5.20 17.99 0.67
CA THR A 282 -5.55 18.28 2.06
C THR A 282 -4.29 18.69 2.78
N ARG A 283 -4.29 19.86 3.42
CA ARG A 283 -3.20 20.30 4.28
C ARG A 283 -3.09 19.37 5.49
N ILE A 284 -1.88 18.97 5.85
CA ILE A 284 -1.65 18.19 7.08
C ILE A 284 -1.60 19.14 8.29
N PRO A 285 -1.87 18.66 9.52
CA PRO A 285 -1.72 19.47 10.72
C PRO A 285 -0.33 20.10 10.76
N SER A 286 -0.23 21.36 11.16
CA SER A 286 1.06 22.05 11.29
C SER A 286 2.06 21.27 12.17
N GLN A 287 1.58 20.55 13.18
CA GLN A 287 2.42 19.68 14.02
C GLN A 287 2.95 18.44 13.27
N CYS A 288 2.32 18.05 12.17
CA CYS A 288 2.78 16.96 11.28
C CYS A 288 3.68 17.47 10.15
N SER A 289 3.87 18.78 10.00
CA SER A 289 4.77 19.31 8.99
C SER A 289 6.23 19.01 9.36
N MET A 290 6.95 18.41 8.42
CA MET A 290 8.34 17.99 8.64
C MET A 290 9.10 17.87 7.33
N CYS A 291 10.43 17.87 7.42
CA CYS A 291 11.31 17.80 6.27
C CYS A 291 11.17 16.43 5.57
N SER A 292 11.21 16.44 4.24
CA SER A 292 11.07 15.20 3.45
C SER A 292 12.16 14.18 3.79
N GLU A 293 13.33 14.65 4.20
CA GLU A 293 14.45 13.80 4.61
C GLU A 293 14.14 12.99 5.86
N ASP A 294 13.53 13.60 6.90
CA ASP A 294 13.12 12.93 8.13
C ASP A 294 12.10 11.82 7.84
N VAL A 295 11.14 12.10 6.97
CA VAL A 295 10.13 11.12 6.57
C VAL A 295 10.75 9.94 5.84
N SER A 296 11.71 10.21 4.96
CA SER A 296 12.35 9.19 4.15
C SER A 296 13.27 8.29 4.97
N THR A 297 14.16 8.89 5.77
CA THR A 297 15.23 8.17 6.47
C THR A 297 14.78 7.64 7.83
N ARG A 298 14.02 8.44 8.58
CA ARG A 298 13.60 8.13 9.96
C ARG A 298 12.17 7.61 10.06
N LYS A 299 11.41 7.65 8.96
CA LYS A 299 9.99 7.25 8.93
C LYS A 299 9.15 7.97 9.99
N THR A 300 9.44 9.25 10.20
CA THR A 300 8.79 10.08 11.23
C THR A 300 7.35 10.45 10.90
N LEU A 301 6.94 10.31 9.65
CA LEU A 301 5.55 10.46 9.20
C LEU A 301 5.20 9.37 8.20
N MET A 302 4.04 8.76 8.39
CA MET A 302 3.53 7.72 7.49
C MET A 302 2.04 7.91 7.27
N LEU A 303 1.60 7.62 6.05
CA LEU A 303 0.18 7.40 5.75
C LEU A 303 -0.18 5.95 6.08
N ALA A 304 -1.35 5.75 6.67
CA ALA A 304 -1.92 4.43 6.91
C ALA A 304 -3.45 4.45 6.81
N THR A 305 -4.04 3.27 6.68
CA THR A 305 -5.48 3.08 6.80
C THR A 305 -5.87 2.84 8.25
N SER A 306 -6.96 3.48 8.67
CA SER A 306 -7.66 3.16 9.91
C SER A 306 -8.60 1.96 9.73
N GLU A 307 -9.21 1.49 10.81
CA GLU A 307 -10.17 0.37 10.78
C GLU A 307 -11.38 0.63 9.88
N ASP A 308 -11.76 1.89 9.68
CA ASP A 308 -12.88 2.31 8.85
C ASP A 308 -12.45 2.61 7.40
N ASP A 309 -11.28 2.08 6.98
CA ASP A 309 -10.60 2.37 5.72
C ASP A 309 -10.30 3.87 5.47
N GLN A 310 -10.44 4.72 6.49
CA GLN A 310 -10.14 6.13 6.36
C GLN A 310 -8.64 6.39 6.40
N PRO A 311 -8.14 7.37 5.63
CA PRO A 311 -6.76 7.80 5.72
C PRO A 311 -6.40 8.29 7.13
N SER A 312 -5.21 7.91 7.58
CA SER A 312 -4.64 8.35 8.84
C SER A 312 -3.17 8.71 8.69
N LEU A 313 -2.71 9.65 9.49
CA LEU A 313 -1.29 10.00 9.62
C LEU A 313 -0.76 9.44 10.93
N LEU A 314 0.31 8.67 10.84
CA LEU A 314 1.14 8.32 11.99
C LEU A 314 2.35 9.23 12.01
N ARG A 315 2.52 9.97 13.10
CA ARG A 315 3.74 10.74 13.35
C ARG A 315 4.47 10.16 14.54
N THR A 316 5.76 9.90 14.37
CA THR A 316 6.66 9.54 15.47
C THR A 316 7.53 10.75 15.82
N GLU A 317 7.67 11.02 17.10
CA GLU A 317 8.52 12.07 17.64
C GLU A 317 9.73 11.42 18.30
N GLU A 318 10.90 11.57 17.67
CA GLU A 318 12.10 10.83 18.02
C GLU A 318 12.60 11.14 19.45
N ALA A 319 12.57 12.42 19.84
CA ALA A 319 13.03 12.84 21.16
C ALA A 319 12.21 12.25 22.32
N SER A 320 10.91 12.03 22.11
CA SER A 320 9.97 11.59 23.15
C SER A 320 9.55 10.13 23.01
N LEU A 321 9.89 9.44 21.91
CA LEU A 321 9.30 8.15 21.51
C LEU A 321 7.77 8.19 21.53
N LYS A 322 7.18 9.35 21.25
CA LYS A 322 5.74 9.54 21.20
C LYS A 322 5.23 9.27 19.80
N VAL A 323 4.18 8.49 19.70
CA VAL A 323 3.46 8.25 18.44
C VAL A 323 2.12 8.96 18.52
N SER A 324 1.78 9.74 17.50
CA SER A 324 0.49 10.41 17.36
C SER A 324 -0.24 9.91 16.12
N PHE A 325 -1.54 9.68 16.28
CA PHE A 325 -2.44 9.13 15.26
C PHE A 325 -3.47 10.20 14.91
N TRP A 326 -3.44 10.68 13.69
CA TRP A 326 -4.36 11.68 13.17
C TRP A 326 -5.28 11.02 12.17
N LEU A 327 -6.58 11.18 12.34
CA LEU A 327 -7.60 10.62 11.47
C LEU A 327 -8.12 11.70 10.55
N TYR A 328 -8.24 11.39 9.26
CA TYR A 328 -8.89 12.27 8.30
C TYR A 328 -10.42 12.23 8.50
N VAL A 329 -11.05 13.37 8.79
CA VAL A 329 -12.49 13.46 9.11
C VAL A 329 -13.35 14.00 7.97
N GLY A 330 -12.75 14.30 6.82
CA GLY A 330 -13.43 14.91 5.67
C GLY A 330 -13.14 16.42 5.56
N ASP A 331 -13.48 17.01 4.42
CA ASP A 331 -13.35 18.47 4.28
C ASP A 331 -14.57 19.13 4.89
N HIS A 332 -14.33 20.06 5.79
CA HIS A 332 -15.35 20.97 6.26
C HIS A 332 -15.58 22.00 5.14
N GLY A 333 -16.73 21.96 4.48
CA GLY A 333 -17.07 22.80 3.33
C GLY A 333 -17.19 24.32 3.61
N GLY A 334 -16.46 24.84 4.60
CA GLY A 334 -16.27 26.27 4.79
C GLY A 334 -15.15 26.74 3.86
N GLY A 335 -15.50 27.55 2.85
CA GLY A 335 -14.58 28.01 1.80
C GLY A 335 -13.52 29.02 2.25
N ASN A 336 -12.92 28.83 3.43
CA ASN A 336 -11.79 29.62 3.88
C ASN A 336 -10.57 28.69 3.97
N ASP A 337 -9.56 28.92 3.14
CA ASP A 337 -8.38 28.03 3.02
C ASP A 337 -7.60 27.84 4.32
N ASP A 338 -7.71 28.81 5.25
CA ASP A 338 -7.09 28.74 6.57
C ASP A 338 -7.68 27.63 7.47
N ASP A 339 -8.87 27.13 7.17
CA ASP A 339 -9.55 26.10 7.97
C ASP A 339 -9.23 24.66 7.54
N THR A 340 -8.36 24.47 6.55
CA THR A 340 -8.00 23.14 6.02
C THR A 340 -7.30 22.22 7.04
N GLU A 341 -6.71 22.77 8.10
CA GLU A 341 -6.16 21.96 9.21
C GLU A 341 -7.26 21.23 10.02
N LYS A 342 -8.52 21.69 9.94
CA LYS A 342 -9.66 21.05 10.63
C LYS A 342 -10.03 19.69 10.06
N SER A 343 -9.59 19.36 8.84
CA SER A 343 -9.86 18.06 8.20
C SER A 343 -9.16 16.87 8.88
N TRP A 344 -8.31 17.13 9.88
CA TRP A 344 -7.59 16.12 10.64
C TRP A 344 -7.91 16.20 12.14
N LEU A 345 -8.26 15.06 12.72
CA LEU A 345 -8.52 14.94 14.16
C LEU A 345 -7.42 14.10 14.82
N LEU A 346 -6.76 14.64 15.85
CA LEU A 346 -5.88 13.83 16.71
C LEU A 346 -6.73 12.81 17.47
N ARG A 347 -6.69 11.54 17.02
CA ARG A 347 -7.48 10.46 17.61
C ARG A 347 -6.83 9.93 18.88
N ARG A 348 -5.50 9.76 18.86
CA ARG A 348 -4.75 9.19 19.97
C ARG A 348 -3.30 9.64 19.92
N SER A 349 -2.69 9.74 21.10
CA SER A 349 -1.25 9.79 21.22
C SER A 349 -0.79 8.81 22.29
N MET A 350 0.33 8.12 22.04
CA MET A 350 0.89 7.12 22.92
C MET A 350 2.37 7.41 23.14
N ASP A 351 2.78 7.33 24.40
CA ASP A 351 4.20 7.29 24.76
C ASP A 351 4.65 5.83 24.72
N ILE A 352 5.56 5.50 23.81
CA ILE A 352 6.02 4.11 23.64
C ILE A 352 6.85 3.65 24.84
N ARG A 353 7.57 4.55 25.53
CA ARG A 353 8.30 4.18 26.76
C ARG A 353 7.32 3.75 27.84
N LYS A 354 6.28 4.55 28.05
CA LYS A 354 5.23 4.21 29.01
C LYS A 354 4.54 2.90 28.64
N LEU A 355 4.29 2.64 27.36
CA LEU A 355 3.73 1.37 26.90
C LEU A 355 4.63 0.17 27.20
N ILE A 356 5.95 0.32 27.01
CA ILE A 356 6.96 -0.70 27.34
C ILE A 356 7.03 -0.95 28.85
N GLU A 357 6.97 0.12 29.65
CA GLU A 357 6.96 0.04 31.12
C GLU A 357 5.69 -0.63 31.65
N ASP A 358 4.52 -0.22 31.16
CA ASP A 358 3.22 -0.79 31.53
C ASP A 358 3.11 -2.28 31.12
N ALA A 359 3.80 -2.68 30.05
CA ALA A 359 3.90 -4.07 29.63
C ALA A 359 4.92 -4.91 30.43
N GLY A 360 5.63 -4.30 31.40
CA GLY A 360 6.68 -4.98 32.17
C GLY A 360 7.93 -5.33 31.36
N LEU A 361 8.11 -4.73 30.18
CA LEU A 361 9.24 -5.01 29.29
C LEU A 361 10.48 -4.16 29.61
N SER A 362 10.37 -3.22 30.54
CA SER A 362 11.46 -2.32 30.96
C SER A 362 12.48 -2.96 31.91
N SER A 363 12.21 -4.18 32.43
CA SER A 363 13.00 -4.77 33.52
C SER A 363 14.10 -5.74 33.10
N ALA A 364 14.50 -5.79 31.83
CA ALA A 364 15.75 -6.45 31.43
C ALA A 364 16.95 -5.59 31.87
N LYS A 365 17.11 -5.39 33.19
CA LYS A 365 18.35 -4.89 33.76
C LYS A 365 19.43 -5.86 33.33
N SER A 366 20.34 -5.37 32.49
CA SER A 366 21.65 -5.95 32.25
C SER A 366 22.31 -6.18 33.60
N GLY A 367 22.14 -7.38 34.16
CA GLY A 367 22.96 -7.87 35.25
C GLY A 367 24.38 -7.99 34.74
N ARG A 368 25.20 -6.99 35.07
CA ARG A 368 26.65 -7.13 35.14
C ARG A 368 27.04 -7.32 36.58
#